data_AF-A0A914MR35-F1
#
_entry.id   AF-A0A914MR35-F1
#
_cell.length_a   1.000
_cell.length_b   1.000
_cell.length_c   1.000
_cell.angle_alpha   90.00
_cell.angle_beta   90.00
_cell.angle_gamma   90.00
#
_symmetry.space_group_name_H-M   'P 1'
#
loop_
_entity.id
_entity.type
_entity.pdbx_description
1 polymer ?
#
loop_
_entity_poly.entity_id
_entity_poly.type
_entity_poly.pdbx_seq_one_letter_code
_entity_poly.pdbx_strand_id
1 'polypeptide(L)'
;MGSCLVLRCIRAPGDEIMCRIKFEFMPRKWYHIALTFIYSRWTKGEIRCFVDGCLVEVIHSNWHVFQSEHFDHCFFGYIGCGHEEDEGEAFSGQMAAIYVLSQSITPQQAACLHYLGSSYQSHFRHKSESNLPENYKKLLSDGKLSESIVFSYCPKDCRGQRVLSYPPKTIKNATNSYFVQDPHAIMKNGVEVITTHSIHNSLHSVGGIQMLVPLFSQIDVAKRRKY
;
A
#
# COMPACT_ATOMS: atom_id res chain seq x y z
N MET A 1 -22.07 -3.61 11.18
CA MET A 1 -21.89 -3.18 9.78
C MET A 1 -20.87 -4.09 9.13
N GLY A 2 -21.18 -4.65 7.96
CA GLY A 2 -20.32 -5.64 7.31
C GLY A 2 -19.04 -5.01 6.75
N SER A 3 -17.92 -5.67 6.95
CA SER A 3 -16.61 -5.34 6.40
C SER A 3 -16.58 -5.66 4.91
N CYS A 4 -16.88 -4.66 4.08
CA CYS A 4 -16.91 -4.79 2.63
C CYS A 4 -15.97 -3.79 1.96
N LEU A 5 -15.37 -4.20 0.84
CA LEU A 5 -14.62 -3.32 -0.03
C LEU A 5 -15.54 -2.84 -1.15
N VAL A 6 -15.61 -1.52 -1.33
CA VAL A 6 -16.38 -0.89 -2.40
C VAL A 6 -15.41 -0.17 -3.33
N LEU A 7 -15.43 -0.56 -4.59
CA LEU A 7 -14.72 0.17 -5.64
C LEU A 7 -15.66 1.23 -6.20
N ARG A 8 -15.35 2.50 -5.95
CA ARG A 8 -16.02 3.64 -6.58
C ARG A 8 -15.11 4.21 -7.64
N CYS A 9 -15.66 4.36 -8.83
CA CYS A 9 -14.94 4.86 -9.98
C CYS A 9 -15.70 6.04 -10.56
N ILE A 10 -15.05 7.19 -10.66
CA ILE A 10 -15.68 8.45 -11.05
C ILE A 10 -14.99 8.94 -12.31
N ARG A 11 -15.75 9.10 -13.40
CA ARG A 11 -15.22 9.68 -14.66
C ARG A 11 -15.42 11.19 -14.70
N ALA A 12 -16.61 11.61 -14.34
CA ALA A 12 -17.03 13.00 -14.28
C ALA A 12 -18.07 13.15 -13.15
N PRO A 13 -18.34 14.38 -12.68
CA PRO A 13 -19.43 14.62 -11.74
C PRO A 13 -20.74 14.04 -12.29
N GLY A 14 -21.37 13.14 -11.54
CA GLY A 14 -22.62 12.46 -11.93
C GLY A 14 -22.46 11.19 -12.78
N ASP A 15 -21.23 10.81 -13.15
CA ASP A 15 -20.93 9.57 -13.86
C ASP A 15 -19.97 8.70 -13.04
N GLU A 16 -20.59 7.92 -12.16
CA GLU A 16 -19.90 7.03 -11.23
C GLU A 16 -20.37 5.58 -11.36
N ILE A 17 -19.42 4.67 -11.23
CA ILE A 17 -19.68 3.25 -11.10
C ILE A 17 -19.25 2.86 -9.69
N MET A 18 -20.19 2.32 -8.91
CA MET A 18 -19.92 1.78 -7.60
C MET A 18 -20.13 0.27 -7.62
N CYS A 19 -19.09 -0.49 -7.28
CA CYS A 19 -19.15 -1.94 -7.23
C CYS A 19 -18.70 -2.44 -5.87
N ARG A 20 -19.54 -3.24 -5.22
CA ARG A 20 -19.17 -3.96 -4.00
C ARG A 20 -18.42 -5.23 -4.38
N ILE A 21 -17.21 -5.38 -3.87
CA ILE A 21 -16.42 -6.60 -4.04
C ILE A 21 -17.06 -7.72 -3.22
N LYS A 22 -17.34 -8.85 -3.87
CA LYS A 22 -17.92 -10.05 -3.26
C LYS A 22 -16.87 -10.84 -2.47
N PHE A 23 -16.26 -10.19 -1.49
CA PHE A 23 -15.31 -10.79 -0.56
C PHE A 23 -15.66 -10.40 0.87
N GLU A 24 -15.57 -11.36 1.78
CA GLU A 24 -15.80 -11.14 3.20
C GLU A 24 -14.48 -10.80 3.91
N PHE A 25 -14.34 -9.55 4.32
CA PHE A 25 -13.19 -9.10 5.09
C PHE A 25 -13.43 -9.34 6.58
N MET A 26 -12.39 -9.68 7.33
CA MET A 26 -12.43 -9.83 8.77
C MET A 26 -11.59 -8.73 9.43
N PRO A 27 -12.06 -8.15 10.55
CA PRO A 27 -11.30 -7.14 11.26
C PRO A 27 -9.98 -7.70 11.78
N ARG A 28 -8.93 -6.87 11.78
CA ARG A 28 -7.58 -7.20 12.28
C ARG A 28 -6.90 -8.38 11.54
N LYS A 29 -7.31 -8.65 10.30
CA LYS A 29 -6.64 -9.59 9.41
C LYS A 29 -5.97 -8.80 8.27
N TRP A 30 -4.75 -9.21 7.91
CA TRP A 30 -4.05 -8.67 6.76
C TRP A 30 -4.66 -9.23 5.47
N TYR A 31 -4.82 -8.35 4.48
CA TYR A 31 -5.29 -8.70 3.14
C TYR A 31 -4.36 -8.08 2.10
N HIS A 32 -4.00 -8.86 1.10
CA HIS A 32 -3.34 -8.34 -0.09
C HIS A 32 -4.39 -8.01 -1.14
N ILE A 33 -4.57 -6.73 -1.44
CA ILE A 33 -5.53 -6.27 -2.45
C ILE A 33 -4.75 -5.77 -3.65
N ALA A 34 -5.07 -6.28 -4.84
CA ALA A 34 -4.53 -5.76 -6.09
C ALA A 34 -5.66 -5.45 -7.08
N LEU A 35 -5.59 -4.26 -7.67
CA LEU A 35 -6.49 -3.80 -8.71
C LEU A 35 -5.69 -3.67 -10.00
N THR A 36 -6.20 -4.25 -11.09
CA THR A 36 -5.60 -4.08 -12.41
C THR A 36 -6.65 -3.66 -13.40
N PHE A 37 -6.30 -2.68 -14.23
CA PHE A 37 -7.13 -2.25 -15.35
C PHE A 37 -6.55 -2.82 -16.65
N ILE A 38 -7.41 -3.44 -17.46
CA ILE A 38 -7.08 -3.95 -18.79
C ILE A 38 -7.89 -3.15 -19.79
N TYR A 39 -7.19 -2.34 -20.55
CA TYR A 39 -7.78 -1.58 -21.63
C TYR A 39 -8.03 -2.47 -22.85
N SER A 40 -9.20 -2.32 -23.48
CA SER A 40 -9.50 -2.91 -24.78
C SER A 40 -9.96 -1.82 -25.73
N ARG A 41 -9.37 -1.80 -26.93
CA ARG A 41 -9.74 -0.83 -27.98
C ARG A 41 -11.04 -1.20 -28.68
N TRP A 42 -11.37 -2.49 -28.72
CA TRP A 42 -12.49 -3.03 -29.50
C TRP A 42 -13.66 -3.46 -28.65
N THR A 43 -13.43 -3.73 -27.37
CA THR A 43 -14.45 -4.15 -26.40
C THR A 43 -14.44 -3.22 -25.19
N LYS A 44 -15.32 -3.49 -24.23
CA LYS A 44 -15.24 -2.85 -22.92
C LYS A 44 -13.90 -3.17 -22.27
N GLY A 45 -13.29 -2.19 -21.61
CA GLY A 45 -12.20 -2.44 -20.67
C GLY A 45 -12.71 -3.21 -19.45
N GLU A 46 -11.78 -3.73 -18.66
CA GLU A 46 -12.12 -4.46 -17.44
C GLU A 46 -11.19 -4.09 -16.30
N ILE A 47 -11.77 -4.01 -15.10
CA ILE A 47 -11.03 -3.90 -13.85
C ILE A 47 -11.14 -5.25 -13.16
N ARG A 48 -10.01 -5.84 -12.82
CA ARG A 48 -9.97 -7.10 -12.08
C ARG A 48 -9.48 -6.81 -10.67
N CYS A 49 -10.25 -7.30 -9.68
CA CYS A 49 -9.92 -7.19 -8.28
C CYS A 49 -9.43 -8.54 -7.76
N PHE A 50 -8.21 -8.54 -7.22
CA PHE A 50 -7.60 -9.69 -6.57
C PHE A 50 -7.54 -9.46 -5.07
N VAL A 51 -7.89 -10.48 -4.29
CA VAL A 51 -7.70 -10.53 -2.84
C VAL A 51 -6.91 -11.79 -2.52
N ASP A 52 -5.83 -11.63 -1.76
CA ASP A 52 -4.91 -12.71 -1.36
C ASP A 52 -4.41 -13.54 -2.54
N GLY A 53 -4.18 -12.86 -3.68
CA GLY A 53 -3.67 -13.48 -4.91
C GLY A 53 -4.74 -14.17 -5.78
N CYS A 54 -5.98 -14.26 -5.31
CA CYS A 54 -7.09 -14.86 -6.04
C CYS A 54 -7.95 -13.77 -6.71
N LEU A 55 -8.41 -14.02 -7.94
CA LEU A 55 -9.36 -13.14 -8.62
C LEU A 55 -10.72 -13.27 -7.95
N VAL A 56 -11.30 -12.16 -7.50
CA VAL A 56 -12.58 -12.15 -6.77
C VAL A 56 -13.69 -11.44 -7.52
N GLU A 57 -13.38 -10.40 -8.28
CA GLU A 57 -14.38 -9.66 -9.04
C GLU A 57 -13.80 -9.12 -10.35
N VAL A 58 -14.64 -9.10 -11.39
CA VAL A 58 -14.33 -8.50 -12.70
C VAL A 58 -15.41 -7.48 -13.03
N ILE A 59 -14.99 -6.22 -13.18
CA ILE A 59 -15.87 -5.10 -13.43
C ILE A 59 -15.64 -4.64 -14.86
N HIS A 60 -16.63 -4.86 -15.73
CA HIS A 60 -16.57 -4.37 -17.09
C HIS A 60 -16.88 -2.87 -17.12
N SER A 61 -16.02 -2.11 -17.79
CA SER A 61 -16.18 -0.68 -17.91
C SER A 61 -15.87 -0.16 -19.32
N ASN A 62 -16.68 0.77 -19.80
CA ASN A 62 -16.50 1.44 -21.10
C ASN A 62 -15.53 2.61 -21.00
N TRP A 63 -14.42 2.46 -20.27
CA TRP A 63 -13.50 3.55 -20.06
C TRP A 63 -12.52 3.70 -21.22
N HIS A 64 -12.64 4.82 -21.91
CA HIS A 64 -11.57 5.36 -22.71
C HIS A 64 -10.80 6.35 -21.84
N VAL A 65 -9.62 5.94 -21.37
CA VAL A 65 -8.68 6.88 -20.75
C VAL A 65 -8.13 7.74 -21.89
N PHE A 66 -8.56 9.00 -21.99
CA PHE A 66 -8.02 9.94 -22.96
C PHE A 66 -6.58 10.26 -22.58
N GLN A 67 -5.64 10.03 -23.50
CA GLN A 67 -4.20 10.27 -23.27
C GLN A 67 -3.81 11.75 -23.23
N SER A 68 -4.73 12.68 -23.49
CA SER A 68 -4.45 14.12 -23.54
C SER A 68 -4.62 14.84 -22.21
N GLU A 69 -5.26 14.21 -21.21
CA GLU A 69 -5.37 14.80 -19.88
C GLU A 69 -4.08 14.52 -19.09
N HIS A 70 -3.44 15.60 -18.67
CA HIS A 70 -2.31 15.54 -17.76
C HIS A 70 -2.85 15.47 -16.33
N PHE A 71 -2.49 14.42 -15.60
CA PHE A 71 -2.77 14.30 -14.17
C PHE A 71 -1.56 14.79 -13.39
N ASP A 72 -1.70 15.93 -12.72
CA ASP A 72 -0.58 16.60 -12.05
C ASP A 72 -0.39 16.13 -10.59
N HIS A 73 -1.40 15.44 -10.04
CA HIS A 73 -1.41 15.00 -8.65
C HIS A 73 -1.89 13.55 -8.50
N CYS A 74 -1.20 12.81 -7.63
CA CYS A 74 -1.60 11.49 -7.19
C CYS A 74 -1.51 11.44 -5.66
N PHE A 75 -2.65 11.26 -5.00
CA PHE A 75 -2.74 11.30 -3.54
C PHE A 75 -2.73 9.87 -2.98
N PHE A 76 -1.77 9.58 -2.09
CA PHE A 76 -1.69 8.34 -1.31
C PHE A 76 -1.87 8.67 0.16
N GLY A 77 -2.69 7.89 0.87
CA GLY A 77 -2.99 8.18 2.28
C GLY A 77 -4.16 9.13 2.51
N TYR A 78 -4.79 9.66 1.44
CA TYR A 78 -6.22 9.99 1.43
C TYR A 78 -7.03 8.71 1.13
N ILE A 79 -6.80 7.65 1.89
CA ILE A 79 -7.60 6.42 1.78
C ILE A 79 -8.91 6.76 2.50
N GLY A 80 -9.88 7.26 1.73
CA GLY A 80 -11.09 7.89 2.25
C GLY A 80 -10.91 9.38 2.49
N CYS A 81 -10.90 10.14 1.41
CA CYS A 81 -11.75 11.31 1.34
C CYS A 81 -11.88 11.71 -0.12
N GLY A 82 -13.05 12.25 -0.48
CA GLY A 82 -13.16 13.04 -1.70
C GLY A 82 -12.21 14.25 -1.66
N HIS A 83 -12.37 15.14 -2.63
CA HIS A 83 -11.63 16.41 -2.68
C HIS A 83 -11.86 17.31 -1.44
N GLU A 84 -12.82 16.95 -0.57
CA GLU A 84 -13.15 17.65 0.67
C GLU A 84 -12.44 17.02 1.88
N GLU A 85 -12.04 17.86 2.84
CA GLU A 85 -11.30 17.45 4.04
C GLU A 85 -12.27 17.02 5.15
N ASP A 86 -12.85 15.83 5.02
CA ASP A 86 -13.66 15.23 6.10
C ASP A 86 -12.81 14.25 6.92
N GLU A 87 -12.48 14.62 8.16
CA GLU A 87 -11.71 13.80 9.10
C GLU A 87 -12.37 12.43 9.38
N GLY A 88 -13.69 12.30 9.17
CA GLY A 88 -14.45 11.08 9.39
C GLY A 88 -14.22 9.98 8.35
N GLU A 89 -13.65 10.30 7.18
CA GLU A 89 -13.43 9.32 6.11
C GLU A 89 -12.01 8.73 6.11
N ALA A 90 -11.10 9.27 6.92
CA ALA A 90 -9.70 8.89 6.91
C ALA A 90 -9.45 7.41 7.26
N PHE A 91 -8.51 6.78 6.55
CA PHE A 91 -8.15 5.40 6.79
C PHE A 91 -7.58 5.18 8.18
N SER A 92 -8.24 4.30 8.92
CA SER A 92 -7.79 3.81 10.20
C SER A 92 -7.38 2.34 10.07
N GLY A 93 -6.07 2.08 10.09
CA GLY A 93 -5.57 0.72 9.97
C GLY A 93 -4.06 0.62 9.83
N GLN A 94 -3.60 -0.61 9.57
CA GLN A 94 -2.21 -0.89 9.20
C GLN A 94 -2.11 -1.11 7.70
N MET A 95 -1.03 -0.60 7.11
CA MET A 95 -0.77 -0.67 5.69
C MET A 95 0.64 -1.23 5.46
N ALA A 96 0.77 -2.06 4.42
CA ALA A 96 2.06 -2.57 3.94
C ALA A 96 2.56 -1.71 2.77
N ALA A 97 3.63 -2.14 2.11
CA ALA A 97 4.10 -1.42 0.92
C ALA A 97 3.02 -1.38 -0.18
N ILE A 98 2.84 -0.21 -0.80
CA ILE A 98 1.98 -0.01 -1.96
C ILE A 98 2.85 0.14 -3.20
N TYR A 99 2.47 -0.53 -4.28
CA TYR A 99 3.12 -0.45 -5.57
C TYR A 99 2.10 -0.03 -6.63
N VAL A 100 2.50 0.90 -7.49
CA VAL A 100 1.71 1.22 -8.69
C VAL A 100 2.51 0.92 -9.93
N LEU A 101 1.87 0.17 -10.82
CA LEU A 101 2.47 -0.38 -12.02
C LEU A 101 1.84 0.27 -13.25
N SER A 102 2.64 0.54 -14.26
CA SER A 102 2.23 1.08 -15.56
C SER A 102 1.58 0.04 -16.47
N GLN A 103 1.58 -1.23 -16.05
CA GLN A 103 1.06 -2.36 -16.81
C GLN A 103 0.08 -3.17 -15.99
N SER A 104 -0.88 -3.78 -16.68
CA SER A 104 -1.81 -4.71 -16.06
C SER A 104 -1.08 -5.96 -15.54
N ILE A 105 -1.44 -6.43 -14.36
CA ILE A 105 -0.89 -7.66 -13.79
C ILE A 105 -1.72 -8.90 -14.16
N THR A 106 -1.03 -10.03 -14.37
CA THR A 106 -1.69 -11.32 -14.59
C THR A 106 -2.13 -11.97 -13.28
N PRO A 107 -3.05 -12.94 -13.30
CA PRO A 107 -3.40 -13.70 -12.10
C PRO A 107 -2.20 -14.39 -11.44
N GLN A 108 -1.24 -14.90 -12.23
CA GLN A 108 -0.03 -15.49 -11.64
C GLN A 108 0.83 -14.43 -10.94
N GLN A 109 0.95 -13.22 -11.51
CA GLN A 109 1.67 -12.12 -10.89
C GLN A 109 0.99 -11.65 -9.59
N ALA A 110 -0.34 -11.55 -9.59
CA ALA A 110 -1.11 -11.22 -8.39
C ALA A 110 -0.88 -12.24 -7.26
N ALA A 111 -0.86 -13.54 -7.58
CA ALA A 111 -0.53 -14.59 -6.62
C ALA A 111 0.91 -14.47 -6.11
N CYS A 112 1.89 -14.23 -7.00
CA CYS A 112 3.29 -14.02 -6.59
C CYS A 112 3.43 -12.87 -5.61
N LEU A 113 2.80 -11.74 -5.91
CA LEU A 113 2.82 -10.54 -5.07
C LEU A 113 2.23 -10.82 -3.68
N HIS A 114 1.13 -11.57 -3.61
CA HIS A 114 0.57 -12.00 -2.33
C HIS A 114 1.56 -12.84 -1.52
N TYR A 115 2.23 -13.81 -2.16
CA TYR A 115 3.18 -14.70 -1.47
C TYR A 115 4.43 -13.99 -0.93
N LEU A 116 4.78 -12.80 -1.42
CA LEU A 116 5.85 -11.98 -0.83
C LEU A 116 5.49 -11.53 0.60
N GLY A 117 4.20 -11.42 0.90
CA GLY A 117 3.68 -11.07 2.20
C GLY A 117 3.77 -9.59 2.53
N SER A 118 3.11 -9.19 3.62
CA SER A 118 3.01 -7.79 4.07
C SER A 118 4.34 -7.19 4.56
N SER A 119 5.36 -8.02 4.78
CA SER A 119 6.69 -7.57 5.20
C SER A 119 7.64 -7.25 4.05
N TYR A 120 7.24 -7.51 2.80
CA TYR A 120 8.07 -7.25 1.63
C TYR A 120 8.12 -5.76 1.27
N GLN A 121 9.32 -5.25 1.01
CA GLN A 121 9.60 -3.82 0.85
C GLN A 121 10.55 -3.50 -0.31
N SER A 122 10.92 -4.50 -1.11
CA SER A 122 11.88 -4.30 -2.21
C SER A 122 11.15 -4.06 -3.54
N HIS A 123 11.92 -3.91 -4.63
CA HIS A 123 11.43 -3.54 -5.96
C HIS A 123 11.41 -4.72 -6.94
N PHE A 124 11.19 -5.95 -6.44
CA PHE A 124 11.10 -7.20 -7.21
C PHE A 124 12.36 -7.56 -8.02
N ARG A 125 13.55 -7.09 -7.60
CA ARG A 125 14.77 -7.19 -8.40
C ARG A 125 15.59 -8.44 -8.16
N HIS A 126 15.69 -8.91 -6.92
CA HIS A 126 16.60 -9.99 -6.58
C HIS A 126 15.86 -11.29 -6.26
N LYS A 127 16.26 -12.38 -6.94
CA LYS A 127 15.71 -13.74 -6.73
C LYS A 127 15.85 -14.23 -5.28
N SER A 128 16.83 -13.67 -4.55
CA SER A 128 17.13 -13.98 -3.15
C SER A 128 16.21 -13.26 -2.16
N GLU A 129 15.37 -12.32 -2.60
CA GLU A 129 14.49 -11.53 -1.72
C GLU A 129 13.27 -12.32 -1.23
N SER A 130 13.08 -13.55 -1.70
CA SER A 130 11.89 -14.32 -1.38
C SER A 130 12.15 -15.81 -1.30
N ASN A 131 11.45 -16.48 -0.38
CA ASN A 131 11.40 -17.94 -0.27
C ASN A 131 10.34 -18.55 -1.21
N LEU A 132 10.15 -17.93 -2.38
CA LEU A 132 9.16 -18.37 -3.35
C LEU A 132 9.63 -19.63 -4.12
N PRO A 133 8.68 -20.48 -4.53
CA PRO A 133 8.89 -21.49 -5.57
C PRO A 133 9.57 -20.93 -6.83
N GLU A 134 10.42 -21.73 -7.49
CA GLU A 134 11.24 -21.27 -8.62
C GLU A 134 10.45 -20.68 -9.80
N ASN A 135 9.26 -21.23 -10.06
CA ASN A 135 8.34 -20.73 -11.09
C ASN A 135 7.88 -19.30 -10.80
N TYR A 136 7.63 -18.96 -9.54
CA TYR A 136 7.24 -17.62 -9.11
C TYR A 136 8.44 -16.66 -9.06
N LYS A 137 9.62 -17.17 -8.68
CA LYS A 137 10.86 -16.38 -8.74
C LYS A 137 11.14 -15.90 -10.15
N LYS A 138 11.02 -16.77 -11.17
CA LYS A 138 11.20 -16.39 -12.57
C LYS A 138 10.27 -15.24 -12.96
N LEU A 139 8.97 -15.38 -12.67
CA LEU A 139 7.96 -14.38 -13.02
C LEU A 139 8.22 -12.99 -12.41
N LEU A 140 8.75 -12.93 -11.18
CA LEU A 140 9.13 -11.67 -10.53
C LEU A 140 10.49 -11.15 -11.04
N SER A 141 11.45 -12.05 -11.23
CA SER A 141 12.85 -11.72 -11.55
C SER A 141 13.14 -11.44 -13.02
N ASP A 142 12.17 -11.64 -13.91
CA ASP A 142 12.28 -11.31 -15.35
C ASP A 142 12.39 -9.79 -15.61
N GLY A 143 12.42 -8.96 -14.56
CA GLY A 143 12.64 -7.52 -14.64
C GLY A 143 11.39 -6.73 -15.03
N LYS A 144 10.49 -7.32 -15.82
CA LYS A 144 9.27 -6.68 -16.34
C LYS A 144 8.42 -6.00 -15.26
N LEU A 145 8.21 -6.67 -14.13
CA LEU A 145 7.40 -6.11 -13.04
C LEU A 145 8.14 -4.97 -12.33
N SER A 146 9.44 -5.13 -12.09
CA SER A 146 10.27 -4.07 -11.48
C SER A 146 10.40 -2.83 -12.37
N GLU A 147 10.38 -3.02 -13.69
CA GLU A 147 10.49 -1.96 -14.69
C GLU A 147 9.16 -1.27 -14.96
N SER A 148 8.03 -1.93 -14.66
CA SER A 148 6.72 -1.31 -14.78
C SER A 148 6.33 -0.48 -13.56
N ILE A 149 7.08 -0.51 -12.45
CA ILE A 149 6.83 0.32 -11.28
C ILE A 149 6.91 1.81 -11.66
N VAL A 150 5.78 2.51 -11.50
CA VAL A 150 5.69 3.97 -11.63
C VAL A 150 6.16 4.61 -10.33
N PHE A 151 5.70 4.13 -9.18
CA PHE A 151 6.21 4.49 -7.88
C PHE A 151 5.90 3.41 -6.85
N SER A 152 6.57 3.50 -5.72
CA SER A 152 6.36 2.64 -4.56
C SER A 152 6.30 3.47 -3.29
N TYR A 153 5.45 3.03 -2.36
CA TYR A 153 5.30 3.59 -1.04
C TYR A 153 5.60 2.52 -0.01
N CYS A 154 6.51 2.79 0.94
CA CYS A 154 6.80 1.90 2.05
C CYS A 154 6.67 2.67 3.38
N PRO A 155 5.69 2.31 4.23
CA PRO A 155 5.52 2.95 5.53
C PRO A 155 6.77 2.94 6.42
N LYS A 156 7.60 1.89 6.34
CA LYS A 156 8.83 1.79 7.15
C LYS A 156 9.98 2.67 6.66
N ASP A 157 9.93 3.11 5.41
CA ASP A 157 10.95 3.98 4.82
C ASP A 157 10.59 5.47 4.93
N CYS A 158 9.44 5.79 5.53
CA CYS A 158 9.04 7.16 5.84
C CYS A 158 9.99 7.76 6.89
N ARG A 159 10.91 8.62 6.44
CA ARG A 159 11.78 9.41 7.32
C ARG A 159 11.35 10.86 7.29
N GLY A 160 10.65 11.31 8.34
CA GLY A 160 10.07 12.66 8.38
C GLY A 160 8.96 12.81 7.34
N GLN A 161 9.00 13.87 6.53
CA GLN A 161 7.97 14.19 5.52
C GLN A 161 8.16 13.49 4.16
N ARG A 162 9.17 12.62 3.99
CA ARG A 162 9.51 11.98 2.71
C ARG A 162 8.97 10.55 2.67
N VAL A 163 8.10 10.27 1.71
CA VAL A 163 7.18 9.12 1.75
C VAL A 163 7.33 8.18 0.55
N LEU A 164 7.73 8.69 -0.63
CA LEU A 164 7.75 7.90 -1.87
C LEU A 164 9.16 7.58 -2.37
N SER A 165 9.32 6.34 -2.86
CA SER A 165 10.51 5.85 -3.56
C SER A 165 10.17 5.62 -5.04
N TYR A 166 10.93 6.28 -5.91
CA TYR A 166 10.85 6.12 -7.36
C TYR A 166 12.01 5.27 -7.86
N PRO A 167 11.77 4.21 -8.66
CA PRO A 167 12.87 3.39 -9.18
C PRO A 167 13.70 4.19 -10.22
N PRO A 168 15.03 4.17 -10.15
CA PRO A 168 15.91 5.05 -10.91
C PRO A 168 15.89 4.87 -12.44
N LYS A 169 15.23 3.83 -12.97
CA LYS A 169 15.19 3.58 -14.42
C LYS A 169 14.07 4.30 -15.15
N THR A 170 12.98 4.65 -14.47
CA THR A 170 11.89 5.40 -15.10
C THR A 170 12.34 6.86 -15.40
N ILE A 171 13.43 7.32 -14.75
CA ILE A 171 14.16 8.56 -15.04
C ILE A 171 14.97 8.47 -16.35
N LYS A 172 15.40 7.29 -16.80
CA LYS A 172 16.27 7.15 -17.99
C LYS A 172 15.56 7.46 -19.32
N ASN A 173 14.23 7.36 -19.35
CA ASN A 173 13.44 7.75 -20.51
C ASN A 173 13.01 9.23 -20.46
N ALA A 174 13.23 9.92 -19.34
CA ALA A 174 13.13 11.37 -19.23
C ALA A 174 14.45 11.98 -19.71
N THR A 175 14.60 12.03 -21.03
CA THR A 175 15.56 12.82 -21.82
C THR A 175 16.48 13.74 -20.99
N ASN A 176 17.77 13.42 -20.89
CA ASN A 176 18.88 14.35 -20.57
C ASN A 176 18.58 15.45 -19.52
N SER A 177 17.94 15.12 -18.39
CA SER A 177 17.81 16.09 -17.30
C SER A 177 19.02 15.99 -16.37
N TYR A 178 19.96 16.93 -16.52
CA TYR A 178 21.10 17.13 -15.61
C TYR A 178 20.66 17.61 -14.21
N PHE A 179 19.36 17.79 -14.00
CA PHE A 179 18.71 18.11 -12.73
C PHE A 179 17.68 17.03 -12.41
N VAL A 180 18.07 16.10 -11.54
CA VAL A 180 17.15 15.11 -10.96
C VAL A 180 16.38 15.83 -9.85
N GLN A 181 15.23 16.41 -10.16
CA GLN A 181 14.25 16.69 -9.11
C GLN A 181 13.68 15.34 -8.70
N ASP A 182 14.08 14.82 -7.55
CA ASP A 182 13.44 13.66 -6.97
C ASP A 182 11.98 14.02 -6.66
N PRO A 183 10.98 13.47 -7.38
CA PRO A 183 9.59 13.74 -7.06
C PRO A 183 9.28 13.04 -5.73
N HIS A 184 9.20 13.83 -4.66
CA HIS A 184 8.85 13.35 -3.33
C HIS A 184 7.39 13.72 -3.04
N ALA A 185 6.57 12.75 -2.65
CA ALA A 185 5.32 13.11 -1.99
C ALA A 185 5.62 13.61 -0.58
N ILE A 186 4.84 14.61 -0.20
CA ILE A 186 4.84 15.26 1.11
C ILE A 186 3.64 14.69 1.87
N MET A 187 3.83 14.35 3.15
CA MET A 187 2.68 14.03 4.02
C MET A 187 1.77 15.25 4.13
N LYS A 188 0.48 15.09 3.84
CA LYS A 188 -0.49 16.16 4.02
C LYS A 188 -0.60 16.52 5.50
N ASN A 189 -0.93 17.78 5.79
CA ASN A 189 -1.17 18.23 7.16
C ASN A 189 -2.22 17.34 7.85
N GLY A 190 -1.95 16.93 9.09
CA GLY A 190 -2.82 16.04 9.88
C GLY A 190 -2.54 14.55 9.72
N VAL A 191 -1.67 14.12 8.80
CA VAL A 191 -1.27 12.71 8.67
C VAL A 191 -0.13 12.40 9.65
N GLU A 192 -0.37 11.44 10.55
CA GLU A 192 0.65 10.95 11.50
C GLU A 192 1.07 9.51 11.17
N VAL A 193 2.38 9.27 11.14
CA VAL A 193 2.93 7.91 10.99
C VAL A 193 2.88 7.22 12.34
N ILE A 194 1.87 6.37 12.54
CA ILE A 194 1.78 5.55 13.75
C ILE A 194 2.79 4.40 13.64
N THR A 195 3.88 4.53 14.38
CA THR A 195 4.91 3.49 14.44
C THR A 195 4.59 2.53 15.58
N THR A 196 4.26 1.28 15.27
CA THR A 196 4.05 0.26 16.30
C THR A 196 5.38 -0.37 16.68
N HIS A 197 5.85 -0.08 17.89
CA HIS A 197 6.99 -0.77 18.47
C HIS A 197 6.54 -2.06 19.15
N SER A 198 7.31 -3.14 19.01
CA SER A 198 7.07 -4.33 19.83
C SER A 198 7.25 -3.98 21.30
N ILE A 199 6.53 -4.67 22.19
CA ILE A 199 6.70 -4.53 23.64
C ILE A 199 8.17 -4.76 24.01
N HIS A 200 8.82 -5.75 23.40
CA HIS A 200 10.23 -6.05 23.61
C HIS A 200 11.15 -4.89 23.23
N ASN A 201 10.94 -4.26 22.07
CA ASN A 201 11.74 -3.11 21.65
C ASN A 201 11.48 -1.90 22.55
N SER A 202 10.23 -1.69 22.95
CA SER A 202 9.86 -0.62 23.89
C SER A 202 10.53 -0.83 25.25
N LEU A 203 10.49 -2.06 25.78
CA LEU A 203 11.19 -2.44 27.00
C LEU A 203 12.70 -2.23 26.87
N HIS A 204 13.31 -2.74 25.80
CA HIS A 204 14.74 -2.62 25.58
C HIS A 204 15.18 -1.16 25.50
N SER A 205 14.44 -0.30 24.81
CA SER A 205 14.71 1.14 24.71
C SER A 205 14.60 1.87 26.05
N VAL A 206 13.82 1.34 27.00
CA VAL A 206 13.66 1.90 28.35
C VAL A 206 14.66 1.31 29.35
N GLY A 207 15.55 0.40 28.93
CA GLY A 207 16.57 -0.24 29.79
C GLY A 207 16.31 -1.73 30.07
N GLY A 208 15.43 -2.37 29.31
CA GLY A 208 15.10 -3.79 29.41
C GLY A 208 14.21 -4.13 30.61
N ILE A 209 13.97 -5.42 30.82
CA ILE A 209 13.13 -5.91 31.92
C ILE A 209 13.71 -5.57 33.31
N GLN A 210 15.01 -5.29 33.38
CA GLN A 210 15.68 -4.87 34.61
C GLN A 210 15.12 -3.58 35.20
N MET A 211 14.52 -2.71 34.37
CA MET A 211 13.85 -1.49 34.85
C MET A 211 12.45 -1.74 35.44
N LEU A 212 11.82 -2.89 35.17
CA LEU A 212 10.55 -3.27 35.79
C LEU A 212 10.74 -3.94 37.15
N VAL A 213 11.90 -4.55 37.42
CA VAL A 213 12.20 -5.24 38.69
C VAL A 213 12.04 -4.32 39.92
N PRO A 214 12.50 -3.05 39.92
CA PRO A 214 12.28 -2.11 41.03
C PRO A 214 10.83 -1.62 41.18
N LEU A 215 9.97 -1.83 40.17
CA LEU A 215 8.54 -1.50 40.25
C LEU A 215 7.76 -2.66 40.87
N PHE A 216 8.17 -3.91 40.61
CA PHE A 216 7.57 -5.08 41.27
C PHE A 216 7.78 -5.05 42.79
N SER A 217 8.92 -4.53 43.29
CA SER A 217 9.14 -4.34 44.73
C SER A 217 8.25 -3.26 45.37
N GLN A 218 7.55 -2.45 44.56
CA GLN A 218 6.60 -1.44 45.03
C GLN A 218 5.15 -1.94 45.03
N ILE A 219 4.85 -3.07 44.38
CA ILE A 219 3.49 -3.63 44.34
C ILE A 219 3.07 -4.13 45.73
N ASP A 220 4.00 -4.68 46.50
CA ASP A 220 3.77 -5.16 47.87
C ASP A 220 3.86 -4.06 48.93
N VAL A 221 4.15 -2.81 48.55
CA VAL A 221 4.15 -1.69 49.49
C VAL A 221 2.70 -1.35 49.81
N ALA A 222 2.23 -1.83 50.95
CA ALA A 222 0.92 -1.48 51.49
C ALA A 222 0.76 0.05 51.49
N LYS A 223 -0.14 0.57 50.64
CA LYS A 223 -0.52 1.99 50.66
C LYS A 223 -1.07 2.32 52.04
N ARG A 224 -0.23 2.89 52.91
CA ARG A 224 -0.72 3.57 54.11
C ARG A 224 -1.56 4.75 53.64
N ARG A 225 -2.88 4.56 53.64
CA ARG A 225 -3.84 5.66 53.60
C ARG A 225 -3.51 6.57 54.77
N LYS A 226 -2.97 7.76 54.47
CA LYS A 226 -2.94 8.85 55.43
C LYS A 226 -4.38 9.35 55.55
N TYR A 227 -4.93 9.18 56.74
CA TYR A 227 -6.12 9.89 57.21
C TYR A 227 -5.82 11.40 57.28
#